data_AF-A0A6C0JXV2-F1
#
_entry.id   AF-A0A6C0JXV2-F1
#
_cell.length_a   1.000
_cell.length_b   1.000
_cell.length_c   1.000
_cell.angle_alpha   90.00
_cell.angle_beta   90.00
_cell.angle_gamma   90.00
#
_symmetry.space_group_name_H-M   'P 1'
#
loop_
_entity.id
_entity.type
_entity.pdbx_description
1 polymer ?
#
loop_
_entity_poly.entity_id
_entity_poly.type
_entity_poly.pdbx_seq_one_letter_code
_entity_poly.pdbx_strand_id
1 'polypeptide(L)'
;MKGIEYVVIVAGILVIIWLLTSRESFVTEFTDRTNEARTAQTATSSYAQQTNHLVPTPKEPTPISGIETPFRVNMFTSFQPA
;
A
#
# COMPACT_ATOMS: atom_id res chain seq x y z
N MET A 1 -2.54 -46.79 21.60
CA MET A 1 -3.22 -45.92 22.57
C MET A 1 -4.40 -45.28 21.85
N LYS A 2 -5.61 -45.77 22.07
CA LYS A 2 -6.83 -45.22 21.46
C LYS A 2 -7.06 -43.83 22.04
N GLY A 3 -7.35 -42.83 21.21
CA GLY A 3 -7.53 -41.45 21.68
C GLY A 3 -6.46 -40.46 21.21
N ILE A 4 -5.25 -40.92 20.87
CA ILE A 4 -4.17 -40.02 20.41
C ILE A 4 -4.48 -39.42 19.04
N GLU A 5 -5.26 -40.14 18.22
CA GLU A 5 -5.75 -39.67 16.92
C GLU A 5 -6.59 -38.40 17.05
N TYR A 6 -7.49 -38.33 18.04
CA TYR A 6 -8.32 -37.15 18.27
C TYR A 6 -7.48 -35.96 18.78
N VAL A 7 -6.46 -36.23 19.60
CA VAL A 7 -5.54 -35.19 20.09
C VAL A 7 -4.75 -34.57 18.93
N VAL A 8 -4.24 -35.40 18.01
CA VAL A 8 -3.50 -34.92 16.83
C VAL A 8 -4.41 -34.10 15.91
N ILE A 9 -5.66 -34.53 15.70
CA ILE A 9 -6.63 -33.78 14.88
C ILE A 9 -6.92 -32.41 15.51
N VAL A 10 -7.19 -32.36 16.82
CA VAL A 10 -7.46 -31.11 17.52
C VAL A 10 -6.25 -30.17 17.49
N ALA A 11 -5.05 -30.71 17.70
CA ALA A 11 -3.82 -29.94 17.61
C ALA A 11 -3.61 -29.36 16.20
N GLY A 12 -3.87 -30.15 15.15
CA GLY A 12 -3.79 -29.70 13.76
C GLY A 12 -4.77 -28.56 13.46
N ILE A 13 -6.01 -28.65 13.94
CA ILE A 13 -7.01 -27.59 13.78
C ILE A 13 -6.56 -26.30 14.47
N LEU A 14 -6.04 -26.39 15.70
CA LEU A 14 -5.55 -25.23 16.45
C LEU A 14 -4.39 -24.53 15.74
N VAL A 15 -3.45 -25.29 15.16
CA VAL A 15 -2.33 -24.74 14.39
C VAL A 15 -2.83 -24.01 13.14
N ILE A 16 -3.81 -24.56 12.44
CA ILE A 16 -4.40 -23.91 11.25
C ILE A 16 -5.07 -22.58 11.64
N ILE A 17 -5.88 -22.57 12.70
CA ILE A 17 -6.54 -21.35 13.19
C ILE A 17 -5.49 -20.30 13.54
N TRP A 18 -4.46 -20.67 14.30
CA TRP A 18 -3.38 -19.77 14.69
C TRP A 18 -2.70 -19.14 13.47
N LEU A 19 -2.36 -19.96 12.47
CA LEU A 19 -1.67 -19.50 11.26
C LEU A 19 -2.53 -18.57 10.39
N LEU A 20 -3.86 -18.75 10.40
CA LEU A 20 -4.78 -17.85 9.73
C LEU A 20 -4.94 -16.52 10.47
N THR A 21 -4.89 -16.51 11.80
CA THR A 21 -5.01 -15.30 12.62
C THR A 21 -3.71 -14.50 12.78
N SER A 22 -2.55 -15.13 12.65
CA SER A 22 -1.24 -14.46 12.76
C SER A 22 -0.82 -13.66 11.53
N ARG A 23 -1.67 -13.59 10.51
CA ARG A 23 -1.43 -12.72 9.37
C ARG A 23 -1.76 -11.28 9.77
N GLU A 24 -0.77 -10.41 9.73
CA GLU A 24 -0.96 -8.97 9.89
C GLU A 24 -2.01 -8.51 8.87
N SER A 25 -3.12 -7.93 9.36
CA SER A 25 -4.08 -7.31 8.46
C SER A 25 -3.46 -6.04 7.92
N PHE A 26 -3.52 -5.85 6.60
CA PHE A 26 -3.18 -4.56 6.03
C PHE A 26 -4.12 -3.52 6.64
N VAL A 27 -3.55 -2.52 7.32
CA VAL A 27 -4.29 -1.41 7.90
C VAL A 27 -4.96 -0.67 6.75
N THR A 28 -6.23 -0.98 6.52
CA THR A 28 -7.02 -0.44 5.41
C THR A 28 -7.20 1.07 5.49
N GLU A 29 -6.90 1.68 6.64
CA GLU A 29 -6.93 3.13 6.85
C GLU A 29 -5.85 3.88 6.04
N PHE A 30 -4.77 3.20 5.62
CA PHE A 30 -3.72 3.80 4.75
C PHE A 30 -3.90 3.49 3.27
N THR A 31 -4.85 2.64 2.90
CA THR A 31 -5.17 2.38 1.50
C THR A 31 -6.20 3.40 1.06
N ASP A 32 -5.78 4.40 0.29
CA ASP A 32 -6.67 5.39 -0.30
C ASP A 32 -7.63 4.72 -1.31
N ARG A 33 -8.81 4.33 -0.84
CA ARG A 33 -9.90 3.75 -1.65
C ARG A 33 -10.90 4.80 -2.14
N THR A 34 -10.59 6.08 -2.01
CA THR A 34 -11.51 7.16 -2.38
C THR A 34 -11.84 7.12 -3.88
N ASN A 35 -10.88 6.68 -4.70
CA ASN A 35 -11.08 6.51 -6.14
C ASN A 35 -11.98 5.31 -6.48
N GLU A 36 -11.89 4.21 -5.73
CA GLU A 36 -12.80 3.05 -5.88
C GLU A 36 -14.23 3.45 -5.50
N ALA A 37 -14.39 4.21 -4.41
CA ALA A 37 -15.69 4.72 -3.97
C ALA A 37 -16.35 5.64 -5.01
N ARG A 38 -15.59 6.58 -5.59
CA ARG A 38 -16.10 7.48 -6.66
C ARG A 38 -16.48 6.72 -7.93
N THR A 39 -15.69 5.71 -8.28
CA THR A 39 -15.97 4.84 -9.44
C THR A 39 -17.27 4.06 -9.23
N ALA A 40 -17.47 3.47 -8.05
CA ALA A 40 -18.71 2.76 -7.72
C ALA A 40 -19.94 3.68 -7.73
N GLN A 41 -19.82 4.91 -7.23
CA GLN A 41 -20.92 5.90 -7.25
C GLN A 41 -21.26 6.38 -8.66
N THR A 42 -20.26 6.43 -9.55
CA THR A 42 -20.44 6.90 -10.94
C THR A 42 -20.86 5.76 -11.88
N ALA A 43 -20.71 4.49 -11.47
CA ALA A 43 -21.00 3.32 -12.29
C ALA A 43 -22.47 3.20 -12.76
N THR A 44 -23.42 3.77 -12.01
CA THR A 44 -24.84 3.76 -12.37
C THR A 44 -25.24 4.94 -13.27
N SER A 45 -24.33 5.86 -13.54
CA SER A 45 -24.57 7.05 -14.36
C SER A 45 -23.93 6.90 -15.74
N SER A 46 -24.76 6.85 -16.78
CA SER A 46 -24.29 6.82 -18.17
C SER A 46 -23.78 8.17 -18.68
N TYR A 47 -23.95 9.25 -17.91
CA TYR A 47 -23.64 10.63 -18.33
C TYR A 47 -22.62 11.34 -17.45
N ALA A 48 -22.44 10.92 -16.19
CA ALA A 48 -21.46 11.54 -15.31
C ALA A 48 -20.08 10.95 -15.58
N GLN A 49 -19.18 11.76 -16.16
CA GLN A 49 -17.77 11.44 -16.24
C GLN A 49 -17.04 12.24 -15.16
N GLN A 50 -16.53 11.54 -14.15
CA GLN A 50 -15.58 12.11 -13.21
C GLN A 50 -14.19 11.60 -13.60
N THR A 51 -13.30 12.51 -13.99
CA THR A 51 -11.90 12.14 -14.20
C THR A 51 -11.19 12.17 -12.85
N ASN A 52 -10.33 11.18 -12.58
CA ASN A 52 -9.37 11.29 -11.48
C ASN A 52 -8.44 12.45 -11.82
N HIS A 53 -8.75 13.65 -11.30
CA HIS A 53 -7.87 14.79 -11.39
C HIS A 53 -6.61 14.43 -10.62
N LEU A 54 -5.58 13.94 -11.32
CA LEU A 54 -4.24 13.90 -10.76
C LEU A 54 -3.89 15.34 -10.40
N VAL A 55 -3.63 15.58 -9.11
CA VAL A 55 -3.01 16.84 -8.71
C VAL A 55 -1.70 16.92 -9.48
N PRO A 56 -1.52 17.94 -10.35
CA PRO A 56 -0.28 18.09 -11.09
C PRO A 56 0.87 18.10 -10.09
N THR A 57 1.88 17.28 -10.29
CA THR A 57 3.09 17.34 -9.48
C THR A 57 3.58 18.78 -9.48
N PRO A 58 3.68 19.44 -8.31
CA PRO A 58 4.15 20.81 -8.27
C PRO A 58 5.51 20.87 -8.95
N LYS A 59 5.68 21.89 -9.79
CA LYS A 59 6.93 22.12 -10.52
C LYS A 59 8.09 22.11 -9.51
N GLU A 60 9.14 21.37 -9.82
CA GLU A 60 10.27 21.20 -8.90
C GLU A 60 10.74 22.55 -8.35
N PRO A 61 11.05 22.63 -7.03
CA PRO A 61 11.60 23.82 -6.44
C PRO A 61 12.88 24.24 -7.17
N THR A 62 13.15 25.54 -7.12
CA THR A 62 14.35 26.22 -7.66
C THR A 62 15.61 25.36 -7.61
N PRO A 63 16.51 25.45 -8.61
CA PRO A 63 17.72 24.63 -8.69
C PRO A 63 18.45 24.62 -7.33
N ILE A 64 18.74 23.41 -6.83
CA ILE A 64 19.38 23.22 -5.53
C ILE A 64 20.74 23.92 -5.59
N SER A 65 20.92 24.96 -4.78
CA SER A 65 22.19 25.68 -4.70
C SER A 65 23.25 24.76 -4.08
N GLY A 66 24.31 24.44 -4.83
CA GLY A 66 25.37 23.58 -4.33
C GLY A 66 26.27 23.00 -5.42
N ILE A 67 27.27 22.23 -4.99
CA ILE A 67 28.15 21.46 -5.87
C ILE A 67 27.55 20.06 -6.04
N GLU A 68 27.43 19.60 -7.28
CA GLU A 68 26.98 18.24 -7.60
C GLU A 68 27.95 17.21 -7.02
N THR A 69 27.42 16.26 -6.26
CA THR A 69 28.23 15.16 -5.70
C THR A 69 28.05 13.89 -6.55
N PRO A 70 29.00 12.94 -6.54
CA PRO A 70 28.93 11.73 -7.37
C PRO A 70 27.87 10.72 -6.90
N PHE A 71 27.14 11.01 -5.80
CA PHE A 71 26.13 10.11 -5.25
C PHE A 71 24.74 10.42 -5.80
N ARG A 72 23.98 9.38 -6.18
CA ARG A 72 22.61 9.49 -6.67
C ARG A 72 21.67 8.61 -5.85
N VAL A 73 20.47 9.11 -5.56
CA VAL A 73 19.40 8.37 -4.88
C VAL A 73 18.24 8.22 -5.86
N ASN A 74 18.07 7.02 -6.42
CA ASN A 74 17.10 6.73 -7.48
C ASN A 74 17.26 7.67 -8.69
N MET A 75 16.24 8.49 -8.97
CA MET A 75 16.23 9.46 -10.06
C MET A 75 16.85 10.81 -9.66
N PHE A 76 17.18 11.01 -8.38
CA PHE A 76 17.63 12.30 -7.86
C PHE A 76 19.16 12.37 -7.72
N THR A 77 19.73 13.45 -8.23
CA THR A 77 21.15 13.82 -8.03
C THR A 77 21.28 14.58 -6.71
N SER A 78 22.35 14.31 -5.95
CA SER A 78 22.59 14.97 -4.68
C SER A 78 23.52 16.18 -4.83
N PHE A 79 23.25 17.24 -4.06
CA PHE A 79 23.99 18.49 -4.05
C PHE A 79 24.46 18.81 -2.63
N GLN A 80 25.69 19.28 -2.48
CA GLN A 80 26.23 19.76 -1.21
C GLN A 80 26.15 21.30 -1.17
N PRO A 81 25.69 21.92 -0.07
CA PRO A 81 25.76 23.37 0.10
C PRO A 81 27.20 23.86 -0.06
N ALA A 82 27.39 24.97 -0.77
CA ALA A 82 28.70 25.61 -0.91
C ALA A 82 29.19 26.20 0.41
#